data_AF-A0A1G5SEW5-F1
#
_entry.id   AF-A0A1G5SEW5-F1
#
_cell.length_a   1.000
_cell.length_b   1.000
_cell.length_c   1.000
_cell.angle_alpha   90.00
_cell.angle_beta   90.00
_cell.angle_gamma   90.00
#
_symmetry.space_group_name_H-M   'P 1'
#
loop_
_entity.id
_entity.type
_entity.pdbx_description
1 polymer ?
#
loop_
_entity_poly.entity_id
_entity_poly.type
_entity_poly.pdbx_seq_one_letter_code
_entity_poly.pdbx_strand_id
1 'polypeptide(L)'
;MATNIKLILFNNDIRTYTCCTLKEKTIGFMQYILIGLFVLMTASIAIAKDKKAEQPMDPQAMMELYTKLAMPGEPHQLFASLAGSWTTKTKEWMGPNDPPVESTGSAEMKMLLGGRFLQQEYNGQMHGQPYTGIGINGYDNILKRYVSTWMSTMGTGIFTMEGTASADGKTITLHGQHTEPGGGQMAHRAIWKIIDKNTQTFDMYGAHHGGEEMKMMEIVYTRKP
;
A
#
# COMPACT_ATOMS: atom_id res chain seq x y z
N MET A 1 13.03 -94.01 6.62
CA MET A 1 12.69 -93.30 5.36
C MET A 1 13.67 -92.14 5.26
N ALA A 2 14.85 -92.35 4.66
CA ALA A 2 15.15 -92.17 3.22
C ALA A 2 15.27 -90.67 2.84
N THR A 3 16.48 -90.08 2.93
CA THR A 3 17.43 -89.70 1.83
C THR A 3 17.07 -88.37 1.14
N ASN A 4 17.93 -87.41 0.71
CA ASN A 4 19.29 -87.40 0.12
C ASN A 4 19.82 -85.93 0.10
N ILE A 5 21.10 -85.64 0.41
CA ILE A 5 22.23 -85.40 -0.52
C ILE A 5 22.04 -84.24 -1.53
N LYS A 6 22.85 -83.16 -1.46
CA LYS A 6 24.04 -82.88 -2.30
C LYS A 6 24.53 -81.43 -2.09
N LEU A 7 25.71 -81.31 -1.50
CA LEU A 7 26.55 -80.11 -1.52
C LEU A 7 27.48 -80.20 -2.75
N ILE A 8 27.97 -79.05 -3.22
CA ILE A 8 29.11 -78.79 -4.13
C ILE A 8 28.68 -78.06 -5.42
N LEU A 9 29.44 -76.98 -5.68
CA LEU A 9 29.62 -76.16 -6.89
C LEU A 9 29.00 -74.75 -6.82
N PHE A 10 29.69 -73.80 -7.46
CA PHE A 10 29.42 -72.36 -7.59
C PHE A 10 30.06 -71.42 -6.57
N ASN A 11 31.41 -71.35 -6.56
CA ASN A 11 32.14 -70.30 -5.86
C ASN A 11 33.05 -69.43 -6.77
N ASN A 12 32.76 -69.33 -8.08
CA ASN A 12 33.60 -68.56 -9.02
C ASN A 12 32.88 -67.51 -9.89
N ASP A 13 31.56 -67.36 -9.81
CA ASP A 13 30.83 -66.43 -10.70
C ASP A 13 30.64 -65.01 -10.15
N ILE A 14 30.83 -64.76 -8.86
CA ILE A 14 30.36 -63.50 -8.24
C ILE A 14 31.25 -62.28 -8.55
N ARG A 15 32.52 -62.47 -8.94
CA ARG A 15 33.45 -61.32 -9.13
C ARG A 15 33.33 -60.62 -10.48
N THR A 16 32.81 -61.28 -11.51
CA THR A 16 32.78 -60.71 -12.87
C THR A 16 31.53 -59.84 -13.12
N TYR A 17 30.40 -60.15 -12.49
CA TYR A 17 29.14 -59.39 -12.66
C TYR A 17 29.13 -58.02 -11.96
N THR A 18 29.92 -57.85 -10.89
CA THR A 18 29.93 -56.60 -10.11
C THR A 18 30.71 -55.48 -10.80
N CYS A 19 31.71 -55.79 -11.63
CA CYS A 19 32.50 -54.78 -12.35
C CYS A 19 31.78 -54.26 -13.61
N CYS A 20 30.99 -55.11 -14.29
CA CYS A 20 30.28 -54.73 -15.52
C CYS A 20 29.08 -53.79 -15.23
N THR A 21 28.35 -54.05 -14.14
CA THR A 21 27.13 -53.29 -13.78
C THR A 21 27.40 -51.90 -13.21
N LEU A 22 28.61 -51.61 -12.72
CA LEU A 22 28.99 -50.28 -12.22
C LEU A 22 29.32 -49.30 -13.36
N LYS A 23 29.87 -49.79 -14.48
CA LYS A 23 30.30 -48.98 -15.64
C LYS A 23 29.10 -48.50 -16.48
N GLU A 24 28.05 -49.32 -16.62
CA GLU A 24 26.84 -48.92 -17.34
C GLU A 24 26.00 -47.89 -16.57
N LYS A 25 25.89 -48.03 -15.25
CA LYS A 25 25.14 -47.07 -14.41
C LYS A 25 25.82 -45.71 -14.34
N THR A 26 27.15 -45.66 -14.33
CA THR A 26 27.92 -44.40 -14.29
C THR A 26 27.87 -43.64 -15.62
N ILE A 27 27.89 -44.34 -16.76
CA ILE A 27 27.75 -43.72 -18.09
C ILE A 27 26.33 -43.18 -18.31
N GLY A 28 25.29 -43.92 -17.90
CA GLY A 28 23.91 -43.44 -17.95
C GLY A 28 23.70 -42.19 -17.09
N PHE A 29 24.20 -42.20 -15.86
CA PHE A 29 24.07 -41.05 -14.94
C PHE A 29 24.80 -39.80 -15.46
N MET A 30 25.98 -39.96 -16.07
CA MET A 30 26.75 -38.86 -16.65
C MET A 30 26.08 -38.28 -17.92
N GLN A 31 25.39 -39.10 -18.72
CA GLN A 31 24.62 -38.66 -19.87
C GLN A 31 23.34 -37.89 -19.47
N TYR A 32 22.66 -38.29 -18.40
CA TYR A 32 21.52 -37.54 -17.86
C TYR A 32 21.95 -36.20 -17.21
N ILE A 33 23.12 -36.14 -16.58
CA ILE A 33 23.69 -34.88 -16.06
C ILE A 33 24.04 -33.91 -17.20
N LEU A 34 24.65 -34.39 -18.29
CA LEU A 34 24.97 -33.58 -19.48
C LEU A 34 23.73 -33.06 -20.21
N ILE A 35 22.67 -33.88 -20.35
CA ILE A 35 21.40 -33.45 -20.95
C ILE A 35 20.66 -32.46 -20.03
N GLY A 36 20.68 -32.66 -18.71
CA GLY A 36 20.11 -31.72 -17.73
C GLY A 36 20.80 -30.35 -17.75
N LEU A 37 22.13 -30.32 -17.86
CA LEU A 37 22.91 -29.08 -18.02
C LEU A 37 22.66 -28.37 -19.35
N PHE A 38 22.43 -29.10 -20.44
CA PHE A 38 22.13 -28.51 -21.75
C PHE A 38 20.71 -27.92 -21.79
N VAL A 39 19.72 -28.59 -21.19
CA VAL A 39 18.35 -28.05 -21.06
C VAL A 39 18.33 -26.81 -20.15
N LEU A 40 19.10 -26.80 -19.05
CA LEU A 40 19.25 -25.62 -18.19
C LEU A 40 19.93 -24.44 -18.91
N MET A 41 20.91 -24.66 -19.78
CA MET A 41 21.53 -23.58 -20.56
C MET A 41 20.62 -23.02 -21.67
N THR A 42 19.77 -23.84 -22.29
CA THR A 42 18.83 -23.34 -23.32
C THR A 42 17.66 -22.54 -22.73
N ALA A 43 17.23 -22.83 -21.50
CA ALA A 43 16.20 -22.07 -20.80
C ALA A 43 16.66 -20.64 -20.44
N SER A 44 17.97 -20.43 -20.22
CA SER A 44 18.51 -19.10 -19.89
C SER A 44 18.54 -18.13 -21.08
N ILE A 45 18.54 -18.62 -22.33
CA ILE A 45 18.60 -17.74 -23.52
C ILE A 45 17.21 -17.19 -23.88
N ALA A 46 16.13 -17.88 -23.50
CA ALA A 46 14.76 -17.45 -23.81
C ALA A 46 14.25 -16.30 -22.91
N ILE A 47 14.83 -16.07 -21.73
CA ILE A 47 14.42 -15.01 -20.80
C ILE A 47 15.20 -13.69 -21.02
N ALA A 48 16.26 -13.71 -21.83
CA ALA A 48 17.13 -12.55 -22.02
C ALA A 48 16.69 -11.58 -23.15
N LYS A 49 15.53 -11.79 -23.80
CA LYS A 49 15.19 -11.08 -25.05
C LYS A 49 13.86 -10.31 -25.07
N ASP A 50 13.35 -9.89 -23.92
CA ASP A 50 12.23 -8.93 -23.86
C ASP A 50 12.39 -7.87 -22.76
N LYS A 51 13.62 -7.37 -22.56
CA LYS A 51 13.77 -5.98 -22.14
C LYS A 51 13.57 -5.12 -23.38
N LYS A 52 12.31 -4.82 -23.70
CA LYS A 52 11.97 -3.67 -24.54
C LYS A 52 12.69 -2.49 -23.90
N ALA A 53 13.77 -2.03 -24.51
CA ALA A 53 14.39 -0.79 -24.12
C ALA A 53 13.29 0.27 -24.22
N GLU A 54 12.90 0.84 -23.08
CA GLU A 54 12.04 2.02 -23.07
C GLU A 54 12.77 3.06 -23.91
N GLN A 55 12.28 3.31 -25.13
CA GLN A 55 12.85 4.37 -25.93
C GLN A 55 12.62 5.66 -25.13
N PRO A 56 13.67 6.46 -24.89
CA PRO A 56 13.49 7.74 -24.21
C PRO A 56 12.48 8.54 -25.02
N MET A 57 11.40 8.95 -24.37
CA MET A 57 10.39 9.80 -24.99
C MET A 57 11.05 11.08 -25.52
N ASP A 58 10.55 11.57 -26.65
CA ASP A 58 10.99 12.84 -27.23
C ASP A 58 10.95 13.96 -26.16
N PRO A 59 12.03 14.75 -25.98
CA PRO A 59 12.09 15.78 -24.94
C PRO A 59 10.93 16.79 -25.00
N GLN A 60 10.44 17.13 -26.20
CA GLN A 60 9.30 18.03 -26.36
C GLN A 60 8.00 17.36 -25.88
N ALA A 61 7.75 16.12 -26.31
CA ALA A 61 6.63 15.33 -25.82
C ALA A 61 6.64 15.15 -24.28
N MET A 62 7.83 14.98 -23.68
CA MET A 62 7.98 14.91 -22.22
C MET A 62 7.59 16.21 -21.54
N MET A 63 8.06 17.34 -22.07
CA MET A 63 7.73 18.65 -21.51
C MET A 63 6.22 18.93 -21.58
N GLU A 64 5.58 18.62 -22.71
CA GLU A 64 4.13 18.74 -22.89
C GLU A 64 3.35 17.84 -21.93
N LEU A 65 3.81 16.60 -21.75
CA LEU A 65 3.21 15.65 -20.81
C LEU A 65 3.31 16.15 -19.36
N TYR A 66 4.50 16.59 -18.91
CA TYR A 66 4.68 17.17 -17.58
C TYR A 66 3.82 18.41 -17.37
N THR A 67 3.75 19.29 -18.38
CA THR A 67 2.91 20.49 -18.34
C THR A 67 1.45 20.11 -18.14
N LYS A 68 0.94 19.15 -18.92
CA LYS A 68 -0.43 18.65 -18.80
C LYS A 68 -0.70 18.02 -17.44
N LEU A 69 0.21 17.20 -16.93
CA LEU A 69 0.07 16.53 -15.63
C LEU A 69 0.16 17.51 -14.46
N ALA A 70 0.85 18.65 -14.62
CA ALA A 70 0.90 19.70 -13.61
C ALA A 70 -0.35 20.60 -13.58
N MET A 71 -1.30 20.44 -14.50
CA MET A 71 -2.53 21.23 -14.55
C MET A 71 -3.62 20.67 -13.62
N PRO A 72 -4.31 21.51 -12.83
CA PRO A 72 -5.48 21.10 -12.06
C PRO A 72 -6.56 20.47 -12.95
N GLY A 73 -7.13 19.35 -12.48
CA GLY A 73 -8.24 18.63 -13.12
C GLY A 73 -9.46 18.49 -12.20
N GLU A 74 -10.40 17.60 -12.52
CA GLU A 74 -11.64 17.42 -11.73
C GLU A 74 -11.41 17.15 -10.22
N PRO A 75 -10.45 16.29 -9.80
CA PRO A 75 -10.16 16.13 -8.37
C PRO A 75 -9.74 17.42 -7.66
N HIS A 76 -9.08 18.32 -8.39
CA HIS A 76 -8.64 19.61 -7.87
C HIS A 76 -9.80 20.61 -7.79
N GLN A 77 -10.76 20.54 -8.72
CA GLN A 77 -11.99 21.34 -8.66
C GLN A 77 -12.89 20.89 -7.49
N LEU A 78 -12.93 19.59 -7.21
CA LEU A 78 -13.59 19.05 -6.03
C LEU A 78 -12.99 19.66 -4.75
N PHE A 79 -11.66 19.68 -4.63
CA PHE A 79 -10.99 20.35 -3.51
C PHE A 79 -11.25 21.86 -3.47
N ALA A 80 -11.26 22.54 -4.62
CA ALA A 80 -11.61 23.95 -4.68
C ALA A 80 -13.02 24.22 -4.15
N SER A 81 -13.96 23.30 -4.36
CA SER A 81 -15.33 23.41 -3.81
C SER A 81 -15.36 23.38 -2.27
N LEU A 82 -14.35 22.81 -1.62
CA LEU A 82 -14.26 22.73 -0.15
C LEU A 82 -13.65 24.00 0.48
N ALA A 83 -13.04 24.88 -0.32
CA ALA A 83 -12.49 26.13 0.19
C ALA A 83 -13.57 26.98 0.90
N GLY A 84 -13.21 27.58 2.02
CA GLY A 84 -14.09 28.37 2.88
C GLY A 84 -13.98 27.99 4.35
N SER A 85 -14.90 28.55 5.14
CA SER A 85 -14.93 28.40 6.60
C SER A 85 -15.95 27.36 7.03
N TRP A 86 -15.58 26.52 8.00
CA TRP A 86 -16.38 25.39 8.46
C TRP A 86 -16.44 25.34 9.97
N THR A 87 -17.58 24.93 10.49
CA THR A 87 -17.75 24.47 11.87
C THR A 87 -17.60 22.96 11.90
N THR A 88 -16.91 22.43 12.90
CA THR A 88 -16.71 20.98 13.06
C THR A 88 -17.37 20.48 14.32
N LYS A 89 -17.98 19.29 14.23
CA LYS A 89 -18.37 18.46 15.36
C LYS A 89 -17.58 17.17 15.28
N THR A 90 -16.82 16.89 16.33
CA THR A 90 -15.89 15.77 16.37
C THR A 90 -16.31 14.80 17.45
N LYS A 91 -16.20 13.51 17.14
CA LYS A 91 -16.37 12.40 18.07
C LYS A 91 -15.10 11.56 18.05
N GLU A 92 -14.59 11.23 19.23
CA GLU A 92 -13.36 10.46 19.42
C GLU A 92 -13.67 9.23 20.29
N TRP A 93 -13.23 8.05 19.86
CA TRP A 93 -13.38 6.80 20.59
C TRP A 93 -12.02 6.32 21.07
N MET A 94 -11.94 5.97 22.37
CA MET A 94 -10.72 5.43 22.99
C MET A 94 -10.68 3.90 23.01
N GLY A 95 -11.86 3.27 22.83
CA GLY A 95 -12.05 1.84 22.86
C GLY A 95 -13.29 1.47 22.02
N PRO A 96 -13.38 0.23 21.54
CA PRO A 96 -14.48 -0.21 20.67
C PRO A 96 -15.87 -0.13 21.32
N ASN A 97 -15.93 -0.14 22.66
CA ASN A 97 -17.18 -0.12 23.44
C ASN A 97 -17.35 1.16 24.28
N ASP A 98 -16.40 2.10 24.21
CA ASP A 98 -16.48 3.33 24.99
C ASP A 98 -17.43 4.33 24.31
N PRO A 99 -18.18 5.14 25.07
CA PRO A 99 -18.89 6.26 24.49
C PRO A 99 -17.88 7.28 23.92
N PRO A 100 -18.19 7.94 22.80
CA PRO A 100 -17.29 8.93 22.24
C PRO A 100 -17.18 10.15 23.14
N VAL A 101 -15.99 10.75 23.16
CA VAL A 101 -15.79 12.12 23.62
C VAL A 101 -16.17 13.05 22.48
N GLU A 102 -17.09 13.98 22.74
CA GLU A 102 -17.54 14.95 21.74
C GLU A 102 -16.85 16.31 21.94
N SER A 103 -16.50 16.96 20.83
CA SER A 103 -15.98 18.32 20.83
C SER A 103 -16.47 19.11 19.62
N THR A 104 -16.38 20.44 19.71
CA THR A 104 -16.65 21.34 18.58
C THR A 104 -15.40 22.10 18.22
N GLY A 105 -15.25 22.43 16.94
CA GLY A 105 -14.14 23.22 16.43
C GLY A 105 -14.49 23.99 15.18
N SER A 106 -13.46 24.43 14.48
CA SER A 106 -13.53 25.10 13.20
C SER A 106 -12.43 24.60 12.26
N ALA A 107 -12.71 24.70 10.97
CA ALA A 107 -11.72 24.48 9.94
C ALA A 107 -11.79 25.60 8.89
N GLU A 108 -10.64 26.15 8.53
CA GLU A 108 -10.50 27.13 7.46
C GLU A 108 -9.75 26.46 6.31
N MET A 109 -10.37 26.42 5.14
CA MET A 109 -9.87 25.70 3.97
C MET A 109 -9.56 26.68 2.84
N LYS A 110 -8.36 26.58 2.25
CA LYS A 110 -7.94 27.44 1.12
C LYS A 110 -7.12 26.69 0.08
N MET A 111 -7.30 27.05 -1.18
CA MET A 111 -6.46 26.51 -2.25
C MET A 111 -5.09 27.19 -2.26
N LEU A 112 -4.04 26.40 -2.51
CA LEU A 112 -2.67 26.84 -2.64
C LEU A 112 -2.15 26.62 -4.06
N LEU A 113 -1.08 27.36 -4.39
CA LEU A 113 -0.26 27.13 -5.59
C LEU A 113 -1.07 27.08 -6.89
N GLY A 114 -2.03 28.00 -7.03
CA GLY A 114 -2.89 28.10 -8.21
C GLY A 114 -3.89 26.96 -8.35
N GLY A 115 -4.46 26.48 -7.24
CA GLY A 115 -5.52 25.45 -7.25
C GLY A 115 -5.01 24.01 -7.22
N ARG A 116 -3.76 23.78 -6.80
CA ARG A 116 -3.12 22.45 -6.82
C ARG A 116 -3.28 21.68 -5.51
N PHE A 117 -3.32 22.39 -4.40
CA PHE A 117 -3.43 21.78 -3.07
C PHE A 117 -4.48 22.51 -2.25
N LEU A 118 -5.22 21.78 -1.43
CA LEU A 118 -6.11 22.31 -0.42
C LEU A 118 -5.42 22.29 0.93
N GLN A 119 -5.18 23.47 1.50
CA GLN A 119 -4.77 23.60 2.88
C GLN A 119 -6.01 23.67 3.77
N GLN A 120 -5.97 22.96 4.89
CA GLN A 120 -6.90 23.06 5.99
C GLN A 120 -6.15 23.52 7.25
N GLU A 121 -6.65 24.56 7.91
CA GLU A 121 -6.24 24.93 9.26
C GLU A 121 -7.39 24.55 10.21
N TYR A 122 -7.14 23.67 11.17
CA TYR A 122 -8.13 23.16 12.11
C TYR A 122 -7.85 23.67 13.52
N ASN A 123 -8.90 24.08 14.22
CA ASN A 123 -8.85 24.48 15.62
C ASN A 123 -9.99 23.80 16.38
N GLY A 124 -9.69 23.16 17.51
CA GLY A 124 -10.70 22.48 18.31
C GLY A 124 -10.13 21.99 19.63
N GLN A 125 -10.71 20.90 20.13
CA GLN A 125 -10.26 20.22 21.34
C GLN A 125 -10.13 18.73 21.09
N MET A 126 -9.10 18.13 21.68
CA MET A 126 -8.85 16.69 21.70
C MET A 126 -8.58 16.28 23.15
N HIS A 127 -9.28 15.27 23.66
CA HIS A 127 -9.22 14.86 25.09
C HIS A 127 -9.36 16.02 26.10
N GLY A 128 -10.20 17.01 25.79
CA GLY A 128 -10.44 18.19 26.64
C GLY A 128 -9.29 19.22 26.66
N GLN A 129 -8.28 19.07 25.80
CA GLN A 129 -7.18 20.02 25.64
C GLN A 129 -7.29 20.77 24.31
N PRO A 130 -6.80 22.03 24.22
CA PRO A 130 -6.71 22.75 22.95
C PRO A 130 -5.90 21.97 21.91
N TYR A 131 -6.45 21.88 20.71
CA TYR A 131 -5.84 21.16 19.60
C TYR A 131 -5.86 22.01 18.35
N THR A 132 -4.71 22.14 17.68
CA THR A 132 -4.64 22.74 16.34
C THR A 132 -3.87 21.84 15.39
N GLY A 133 -4.23 21.92 14.12
CA GLY A 133 -3.57 21.14 13.09
C GLY A 133 -3.67 21.77 11.71
N ILE A 134 -2.72 21.39 10.85
CA ILE A 134 -2.66 21.83 9.46
C ILE A 134 -2.65 20.57 8.59
N GLY A 135 -3.57 20.54 7.64
CA GLY A 135 -3.67 19.52 6.61
C GLY A 135 -3.33 20.09 5.24
N ILE A 136 -2.57 19.36 4.43
CA ILE A 136 -2.36 19.65 3.01
C ILE A 136 -2.87 18.44 2.22
N ASN A 137 -3.84 18.68 1.34
CA ASN A 137 -4.47 17.66 0.52
C ASN A 137 -4.24 17.96 -0.97
N GLY A 138 -3.94 16.93 -1.75
CA GLY A 138 -3.68 17.04 -3.18
C GLY A 138 -4.13 15.81 -3.95
N TYR A 139 -4.15 15.92 -5.28
CA TYR A 139 -4.35 14.79 -6.17
C TYR A 139 -3.17 14.71 -7.15
N ASP A 140 -2.45 13.60 -7.11
CA ASP A 140 -1.33 13.36 -8.00
C ASP A 140 -1.85 12.87 -9.36
N ASN A 141 -1.65 13.69 -10.40
CA ASN A 141 -2.08 13.36 -11.76
C ASN A 141 -1.24 12.25 -12.43
N ILE A 142 -0.05 11.95 -11.93
CA ILE A 142 0.80 10.83 -12.38
C ILE A 142 0.34 9.55 -11.68
N LEU A 143 0.32 9.55 -10.35
CA LEU A 143 -0.02 8.38 -9.54
C LEU A 143 -1.51 8.06 -9.54
N LYS A 144 -2.35 9.03 -9.94
CA LYS A 144 -3.82 8.97 -9.92
C LYS A 144 -4.37 8.70 -8.52
N ARG A 145 -3.75 9.32 -7.51
CA ARG A 145 -4.10 9.15 -6.09
C ARG A 145 -4.32 10.48 -5.40
N TYR A 146 -5.24 10.48 -4.46
CA TYR A 146 -5.36 11.52 -3.46
C TYR A 146 -4.24 11.32 -2.43
N VAL A 147 -3.63 12.42 -1.99
CA VAL A 147 -2.59 12.44 -0.96
C VAL A 147 -3.01 13.45 0.10
N SER A 148 -2.87 13.07 1.36
CA SER A 148 -3.14 13.91 2.52
C SER A 148 -1.95 13.89 3.46
N THR A 149 -1.55 15.06 3.92
CA THR A 149 -0.50 15.23 4.93
C THR A 149 -1.03 16.06 6.08
N TRP A 150 -0.74 15.65 7.31
CA TRP A 150 -1.24 16.26 8.53
C TRP A 150 -0.12 16.51 9.54
N MET A 151 -0.15 17.69 10.17
CA MET A 151 0.68 18.07 11.31
C MET A 151 -0.21 18.69 12.40
N SER A 152 0.13 18.49 13.68
CA SER A 152 -0.68 19.03 14.79
C SER A 152 0.13 19.38 16.03
N THR A 153 -0.52 19.99 17.02
CA THR A 153 0.07 20.26 18.34
C THR A 153 0.30 19.02 19.20
N MET A 154 -0.19 17.85 18.80
CA MET A 154 -0.05 16.59 19.56
C MET A 154 1.24 15.83 19.27
N GLY A 155 2.08 16.30 18.35
CA GLY A 155 3.36 15.67 18.07
C GLY A 155 4.14 16.37 16.96
N THR A 156 5.34 15.88 16.70
CA THR A 156 6.25 16.42 15.67
C THR A 156 6.28 15.58 14.39
N GLY A 157 5.56 14.46 14.37
CA GLY A 157 5.45 13.58 13.21
C GLY A 157 4.58 14.21 12.13
N ILE A 158 4.98 14.00 10.88
CA ILE A 158 4.15 14.30 9.71
C ILE A 158 3.40 13.03 9.34
N PHE A 159 2.07 13.05 9.48
CA PHE A 159 1.24 11.91 9.14
C PHE A 159 0.81 12.02 7.68
N THR A 160 1.02 10.97 6.89
CA THR A 160 0.67 10.96 5.46
C THR A 160 -0.25 9.79 5.15
N MET A 161 -1.25 10.05 4.32
CA MET A 161 -2.15 9.03 3.79
C MET A 161 -2.30 9.22 2.28
N GLU A 162 -2.61 8.13 1.56
CA GLU A 162 -2.93 8.18 0.14
C GLU A 162 -4.10 7.25 -0.21
N GLY A 163 -4.74 7.50 -1.34
CA GLY A 163 -5.87 6.68 -1.73
C GLY A 163 -6.60 7.13 -2.99
N THR A 164 -7.83 6.65 -3.13
CA THR A 164 -8.65 6.82 -4.34
C THR A 164 -10.07 7.22 -3.96
N ALA A 165 -10.84 7.69 -4.94
CA ALA A 165 -12.25 8.02 -4.75
C ALA A 165 -13.18 6.99 -5.37
N SER A 166 -14.42 6.97 -4.89
CA SER A 166 -15.56 6.33 -5.57
C SER A 166 -15.75 6.86 -6.99
N ALA A 167 -16.52 6.14 -7.80
CA ALA A 167 -16.76 6.50 -9.20
C ALA A 167 -17.42 7.89 -9.40
N ASP A 168 -18.19 8.35 -8.42
CA ASP A 168 -18.79 9.70 -8.42
C ASP A 168 -17.85 10.79 -7.87
N GLY A 169 -16.64 10.42 -7.45
CA GLY A 169 -15.64 11.32 -6.87
C GLY A 169 -15.94 11.81 -5.46
N LYS A 170 -17.06 11.40 -4.83
CA LYS A 170 -17.55 12.00 -3.57
C LYS A 170 -17.08 11.30 -2.31
N THR A 171 -16.58 10.07 -2.41
CA THR A 171 -16.05 9.32 -1.26
C THR A 171 -14.58 9.01 -1.52
N ILE A 172 -13.69 9.75 -0.86
CA ILE A 172 -12.25 9.50 -0.90
C ILE A 172 -11.90 8.54 0.24
N THR A 173 -11.27 7.41 -0.08
CA THR A 173 -10.76 6.46 0.92
C THR A 173 -9.25 6.52 0.93
N LEU A 174 -8.67 6.89 2.07
CA LEU A 174 -7.24 7.07 2.28
C LEU A 174 -6.72 5.98 3.22
N HIS A 175 -5.47 5.57 3.02
CA HIS A 175 -4.75 4.66 3.90
C HIS A 175 -3.40 5.27 4.26
N GLY A 176 -2.98 5.06 5.50
CA GLY A 176 -1.68 5.50 5.99
C GLY A 176 -1.32 4.74 7.26
N GLN A 177 -0.12 4.99 7.76
CA GLN A 177 0.34 4.37 9.00
C GLN A 177 1.38 5.26 9.66
N HIS A 178 1.52 5.12 10.98
CA HIS A 178 2.62 5.74 11.71
C HIS A 178 3.26 4.75 12.67
N THR A 179 4.51 5.02 13.02
CA THR A 179 5.22 4.26 14.06
C THR A 179 4.64 4.58 15.43
N GLU A 180 4.64 3.59 16.32
CA GLU A 180 4.16 3.76 17.69
C GLU A 180 5.31 3.84 18.69
N PRO A 181 5.14 4.56 19.82
CA PRO A 181 6.06 4.48 20.94
C PRO A 181 6.25 3.03 21.41
N GLY A 182 7.49 2.60 21.61
CA GLY A 182 7.80 1.21 21.97
C GLY A 182 8.00 0.27 20.77
N GLY A 183 7.81 0.76 19.54
CA GLY A 183 7.99 -0.01 18.31
C GLY A 183 6.67 -0.47 17.72
N GLY A 184 6.73 -1.00 16.49
CA GLY A 184 5.53 -1.34 15.71
C GLY A 184 4.89 -0.15 15.01
N GLN A 185 3.72 -0.39 14.44
CA GLN A 185 2.97 0.58 13.64
C GLN A 185 1.48 0.50 13.94
N MET A 186 0.83 1.66 13.84
CA MET A 186 -0.62 1.79 13.78
C MET A 186 -1.01 2.05 12.33
N ALA A 187 -1.82 1.17 11.76
CA ALA A 187 -2.41 1.36 10.44
C ALA A 187 -3.70 2.15 10.55
N HIS A 188 -3.99 2.94 9.53
CA HIS A 188 -5.18 3.78 9.46
C HIS A 188 -5.86 3.70 8.12
N ARG A 189 -7.18 3.81 8.17
CA ARG A 189 -8.05 4.02 7.02
C ARG A 189 -8.96 5.18 7.30
N ALA A 190 -8.99 6.17 6.43
CA ALA A 190 -9.88 7.30 6.52
C ALA A 190 -10.89 7.30 5.36
N ILE A 191 -12.13 7.66 5.66
CA ILE A 191 -13.20 7.83 4.66
C ILE A 191 -13.65 9.29 4.72
N TRP A 192 -13.35 10.03 3.67
CA TRP A 192 -13.77 11.40 3.51
C TRP A 192 -14.92 11.47 2.50
N LYS A 193 -16.12 11.81 2.97
CA LYS A 193 -17.32 11.94 2.15
C LYS A 193 -17.70 13.39 1.96
N ILE A 194 -17.86 13.80 0.71
CA ILE A 194 -18.30 15.13 0.29
C ILE A 194 -19.77 14.99 -0.09
N ILE A 195 -20.65 15.27 0.88
CA ILE A 195 -22.10 15.01 0.76
C ILE A 195 -22.73 16.04 -0.17
N ASP A 196 -22.50 17.32 0.12
CA ASP A 196 -22.96 18.45 -0.66
C ASP A 196 -22.03 19.67 -0.47
N LYS A 197 -22.41 20.82 -1.02
CA LYS A 197 -21.62 22.06 -0.95
C LYS A 197 -21.34 22.56 0.48
N ASN A 198 -22.17 22.18 1.44
CA ASN A 198 -22.21 22.69 2.81
C ASN A 198 -21.95 21.61 3.87
N THR A 199 -21.86 20.34 3.47
CA THR A 199 -21.74 19.21 4.39
C THR A 199 -20.71 18.20 3.89
N GLN A 200 -19.80 17.80 4.79
CA GLN A 200 -18.86 16.71 4.56
C GLN A 200 -18.57 15.97 5.86
N THR A 201 -18.13 14.71 5.75
CA THR A 201 -17.75 13.89 6.91
C THR A 201 -16.37 13.27 6.71
N PHE A 202 -15.61 13.15 7.78
CA PHE A 202 -14.33 12.47 7.82
C PHE A 202 -14.35 11.42 8.94
N ASP A 203 -14.33 10.15 8.57
CA ASP A 203 -14.20 9.05 9.50
C ASP A 203 -12.77 8.52 9.46
N MET A 204 -12.18 8.21 10.61
CA MET A 204 -10.87 7.58 10.69
C MET A 204 -10.93 6.34 11.57
N TYR A 205 -10.37 5.27 11.03
CA TYR A 205 -10.24 3.97 11.66
C TYR A 205 -8.77 3.67 11.91
N GLY A 206 -8.50 2.85 12.93
CA GLY A 206 -7.15 2.50 13.35
C GLY A 206 -7.02 1.05 13.77
N ALA A 207 -5.85 0.46 13.54
CA ALA A 207 -5.50 -0.89 13.96
C ALA A 207 -4.07 -0.91 14.51
N HIS A 208 -3.91 -1.26 15.78
CA HIS A 208 -2.60 -1.42 16.42
C HIS A 208 -1.95 -2.73 15.98
N HIS A 209 -0.72 -2.67 15.49
CA HIS A 209 0.13 -3.84 15.22
C HIS A 209 -0.54 -4.93 14.37
N GLY A 210 -1.37 -4.54 13.39
CA GLY A 210 -2.11 -5.46 12.51
C GLY A 210 -3.32 -6.14 13.16
N GLY A 211 -3.76 -5.65 14.32
CA GLY A 211 -4.98 -6.09 15.00
C GLY A 211 -6.27 -5.67 14.26
N GLU A 212 -7.41 -5.89 14.92
CA GLU A 212 -8.70 -5.49 14.38
C GLU A 212 -8.81 -3.97 14.27
N GLU A 213 -9.44 -3.53 13.19
CA GLU A 213 -9.67 -2.12 12.94
C GLU A 213 -10.87 -1.62 13.76
N MET A 214 -10.69 -0.49 14.42
CA MET A 214 -11.74 0.20 15.19
C MET A 214 -11.90 1.65 14.73
N LYS A 215 -13.11 2.20 14.83
CA LYS A 215 -13.36 3.61 14.56
C LYS A 215 -12.74 4.43 15.69
N MET A 216 -11.89 5.39 15.33
CA MET A 216 -11.17 6.25 16.27
C MET A 216 -11.75 7.65 16.28
N MET A 217 -12.21 8.13 15.11
CA MET A 217 -12.65 9.51 14.95
C MET A 217 -13.77 9.62 13.91
N GLU A 218 -14.66 10.57 14.14
CA GLU A 218 -15.63 11.10 13.18
C GLU A 218 -15.62 12.62 13.27
N ILE A 219 -15.58 13.29 12.14
CA ILE A 219 -15.75 14.74 12.05
C ILE A 219 -16.86 15.03 11.05
N VAL A 220 -17.87 15.78 11.50
CA VAL A 220 -18.86 16.39 10.62
C VAL A 220 -18.50 17.85 10.45
N TYR A 221 -18.34 18.29 9.19
CA TYR A 221 -18.11 19.68 8.86
C TYR A 221 -19.40 20.27 8.30
N THR A 222 -19.73 21.47 8.78
CA THR A 222 -20.84 22.28 8.26
C THR A 222 -20.30 23.64 7.87
N ARG A 223 -20.55 24.05 6.62
CA ARG A 223 -20.05 25.34 6.12
C ARG A 223 -20.66 26.49 6.93
N LYS A 224 -19.83 27.47 7.28
CA LYS A 224 -20.31 28.70 7.93
C LYS A 224 -21.06 29.58 6.91
N PRO A 225 -22.10 30.31 7.34
CA PRO A 225 -22.84 31.25 6.48
C PRO A 225 -21.95 32.31 5.84
#